data_AF-A0A533V6M7-F1
#
_entry.id   AF-A0A533V6M7-F1
#
_cell.length_a   1.000
_cell.length_b   1.000
_cell.length_c   1.000
_cell.angle_alpha   90.00
_cell.angle_beta   90.00
_cell.angle_gamma   90.00
#
_symmetry.space_group_name_H-M   'P 1'
#
loop_
_entity.id
_entity.type
_entity.pdbx_description
1 polymer ?
#
loop_
_entity_poly.entity_id
_entity_poly.type
_entity_poly.pdbx_seq_one_letter_code
_entity_poly.pdbx_strand_id
1 'polypeptide(L)'
;MSAIVKEVENRAISKGAVAESITIQSEYISERSILRVIAYGNVSLDIGTINGKEIDDDEARVLACELFGINTGIHRVFDTKNYYVFACEINKKKLFLRSHRQAVLVLDRYGKVRLSIENGLIYNGSPEEVGKNFFSYLKKYSDGTKSHDLAPQVHILDGTRIIDYSGLTSPEQLIKAIRDELLKAAKNEITIIIKI
;
A
#
# COMPACT_ATOMS: atom_id res chain seq x y z
N MET A 1 12.61 -14.92 6.49
CA MET A 1 12.62 -14.05 7.70
C MET A 1 12.25 -14.90 8.90
N SER A 2 13.00 -14.86 10.01
CA SER A 2 12.72 -15.67 11.21
C SER A 2 11.38 -15.29 11.85
N ALA A 3 10.67 -16.25 12.47
CA ALA A 3 9.40 -15.99 13.17
C ALA A 3 9.55 -14.90 14.25
N ILE A 4 10.69 -14.90 14.97
CA ILE A 4 11.04 -13.91 16.00
C ILE A 4 11.17 -12.51 15.38
N VAL A 5 11.80 -12.42 14.20
CA VAL A 5 11.97 -11.14 13.51
C VAL A 5 10.62 -10.52 13.18
N LYS A 6 9.70 -11.32 12.64
CA LYS A 6 8.33 -10.87 12.33
C LYS A 6 7.56 -10.50 13.59
N GLU A 7 7.76 -11.20 14.70
CA GLU A 7 7.14 -10.87 15.98
C GLU A 7 7.59 -9.48 16.48
N VAL A 8 8.90 -9.22 16.47
CA VAL A 8 9.47 -7.95 16.94
C VAL A 8 8.99 -6.77 16.07
N GLU A 9 8.88 -6.96 14.76
CA GLU A 9 8.29 -5.99 13.83
C GLU A 9 6.84 -5.66 14.20
N ASN A 10 5.97 -6.67 14.34
CA ASN A 10 4.56 -6.44 14.70
C ASN A 10 4.43 -5.75 16.05
N ARG A 11 5.30 -6.07 17.02
CA ARG A 11 5.30 -5.40 18.32
C ARG A 11 5.63 -3.91 18.19
N ALA A 12 6.62 -3.55 17.37
CA ALA A 12 6.91 -2.14 17.08
C ALA A 12 5.68 -1.42 16.48
N ILE A 13 5.01 -2.03 15.48
CA ILE A 13 3.79 -1.49 14.86
C ILE A 13 2.69 -1.28 15.92
N SER A 14 2.44 -2.30 16.76
CA SER A 14 1.43 -2.23 17.83
C SER A 14 1.71 -1.16 18.90
N LYS A 15 2.96 -0.67 18.96
CA LYS A 15 3.39 0.44 19.83
C LYS A 15 3.38 1.78 19.12
N GLY A 16 2.76 1.86 17.95
CA GLY A 16 2.56 3.09 17.18
C GLY A 16 3.68 3.40 16.20
N ALA A 17 4.64 2.49 15.98
CA ALA A 17 5.61 2.66 14.92
C ALA A 17 4.93 2.57 13.55
N VAL A 18 5.26 3.50 12.68
CA VAL A 18 4.82 3.51 11.29
C VAL A 18 5.52 2.37 10.54
N ALA A 19 4.74 1.42 9.99
CA ALA A 19 5.27 0.19 9.41
C ALA A 19 6.35 0.42 8.33
N GLU A 20 6.17 1.44 7.49
CA GLU A 20 7.08 1.80 6.40
C GLU A 20 8.41 2.38 6.90
N SER A 21 8.46 2.83 8.17
CA SER A 21 9.67 3.36 8.79
C SER A 21 10.46 2.33 9.60
N ILE A 22 9.93 1.12 9.76
CA ILE A 22 10.54 0.11 10.61
C ILE A 22 11.84 -0.39 9.98
N THR A 23 12.91 -0.30 10.75
CA THR A 23 14.19 -0.94 10.45
C THR A 23 14.43 -2.04 11.48
N ILE A 24 14.87 -3.21 11.01
CA ILE A 24 15.16 -4.37 11.84
C ILE A 24 16.64 -4.70 11.76
N GLN A 25 17.26 -4.89 12.92
CA GLN A 25 18.61 -5.42 13.06
C GLN A 25 18.55 -6.74 13.83
N SER A 26 19.17 -7.79 13.29
CA SER A 26 19.26 -9.09 13.94
C SER A 26 20.70 -9.58 13.99
N GLU A 27 21.15 -10.01 15.17
CA GLU A 27 22.50 -10.49 15.42
C GLU A 27 22.45 -11.75 16.30
N TYR A 28 23.18 -12.81 15.90
CA TYR A 28 23.38 -13.98 16.75
C TYR A 28 24.74 -13.89 17.43
N ILE A 29 24.70 -13.80 18.77
CA ILE A 29 25.89 -13.70 19.62
C ILE A 29 26.23 -15.11 20.09
N SER A 30 27.15 -15.74 19.38
CA SER A 30 27.47 -17.18 19.52
C SER A 30 28.04 -17.52 20.90
N GLU A 31 28.84 -16.64 21.48
CA GLU A 31 29.49 -16.83 22.80
C GLU A 31 28.47 -16.97 23.93
N ARG A 32 27.26 -16.41 23.73
CA ARG A 32 26.17 -16.45 24.70
C ARG A 32 24.99 -17.30 24.24
N SER A 33 25.02 -17.81 23.01
CA SER A 33 23.88 -18.48 22.37
C SER A 33 22.60 -17.62 22.39
N ILE A 34 22.74 -16.31 22.13
CA ILE A 34 21.64 -15.34 22.16
C ILE A 34 21.37 -14.78 20.76
N LEU A 35 20.11 -14.83 20.32
CA LEU A 35 19.64 -14.05 19.18
C LEU A 35 19.12 -12.69 19.67
N ARG A 36 19.74 -11.61 19.22
CA ARG A 36 19.30 -10.24 19.46
C ARG A 36 18.55 -9.75 18.24
N VAL A 37 17.35 -9.22 18.43
CA VAL A 37 16.56 -8.57 17.39
C VAL A 37 16.10 -7.22 17.91
N ILE A 38 16.36 -6.16 17.15
CA ILE A 38 15.98 -4.79 17.46
C ILE A 38 15.14 -4.28 16.30
N ALA A 39 13.95 -3.75 16.59
CA ALA A 39 13.16 -2.97 15.65
C ALA A 39 13.01 -1.54 16.18
N TYR A 40 13.20 -0.56 15.30
CA TYR A 40 12.94 0.85 15.59
C TYR A 40 12.30 1.50 14.37
N GLY A 41 11.48 2.52 14.61
CA GLY A 41 10.74 3.24 13.58
C GLY A 41 10.17 4.54 14.12
N ASN A 42 9.67 5.36 13.21
CA ASN A 42 9.04 6.64 13.53
C ASN A 42 7.66 6.40 14.15
N VAL A 43 7.29 7.23 15.13
CA VAL A 43 5.93 7.27 15.69
C VAL A 43 5.26 8.55 15.24
N SER A 44 4.01 8.47 14.78
CA SER A 44 3.22 9.67 14.51
C SER A 44 2.82 10.35 15.82
N LEU A 45 3.09 11.64 15.97
CA LEU A 45 2.80 12.44 17.17
C LEU A 45 1.30 12.73 17.40
N ASP A 46 0.41 11.97 16.76
CA ASP A 46 -1.02 12.16 16.87
C ASP A 46 -1.51 11.54 18.19
N ILE A 47 -1.63 12.38 19.21
CA ILE A 47 -1.79 12.03 20.64
C ILE A 47 -2.99 11.08 20.88
N GLY A 48 -4.01 11.11 20.02
CA GLY A 48 -5.18 10.22 20.11
C GLY A 48 -4.90 8.74 19.80
N THR A 49 -3.77 8.41 19.17
CA THR A 49 -3.53 7.07 18.59
C THR A 49 -2.46 6.23 19.30
N ILE A 50 -1.67 6.81 20.20
CA ILE A 50 -0.60 6.09 20.93
C ILE A 50 -1.19 4.96 21.83
N ASN A 51 -2.47 5.06 22.18
CA ASN A 51 -3.27 4.06 22.89
C ASN A 51 -4.53 3.62 22.13
N GLY A 52 -4.59 3.86 20.80
CA GLY A 52 -5.75 3.55 19.99
C GLY A 52 -6.00 2.05 19.91
N LYS A 53 -7.24 1.62 20.14
CA LYS A 53 -7.68 0.25 19.84
C LYS A 53 -7.64 0.06 18.32
N GLU A 54 -7.26 -1.13 17.85
CA GLU A 54 -7.47 -1.47 16.44
C GLU A 54 -8.97 -1.39 16.12
N ILE A 55 -9.28 -0.77 14.99
CA ILE A 55 -10.64 -0.69 14.48
C ILE A 55 -11.00 -1.99 13.76
N ASP A 56 -12.24 -2.42 13.87
CA ASP A 56 -12.74 -3.57 13.13
C ASP A 56 -13.12 -3.23 11.68
N ASP A 57 -13.56 -4.24 10.93
CA ASP A 57 -13.93 -4.12 9.52
C ASP A 57 -15.11 -3.15 9.29
N ASP A 58 -16.08 -3.11 10.21
CA ASP A 58 -17.26 -2.26 10.08
C ASP A 58 -16.91 -0.80 10.39
N GLU A 59 -16.12 -0.58 11.45
CA GLU A 59 -15.55 0.73 11.81
C GLU A 59 -14.70 1.28 10.65
N ALA A 60 -13.83 0.46 10.05
CA ALA A 60 -13.00 0.85 8.91
C ALA A 60 -13.83 1.22 7.68
N ARG A 61 -14.91 0.46 7.41
CA ARG A 61 -15.81 0.73 6.30
C ARG A 61 -16.59 2.04 6.50
N VAL A 62 -17.08 2.30 7.71
CA VAL A 62 -17.76 3.56 8.05
C VAL A 62 -16.82 4.74 7.84
N LEU A 63 -15.59 4.66 8.34
CA LEU A 63 -14.58 5.69 8.15
C LEU A 63 -14.25 5.92 6.67
N ALA A 64 -14.16 4.85 5.87
CA ALA A 64 -13.98 4.97 4.43
C ALA A 64 -15.16 5.68 3.75
N CYS A 65 -16.41 5.40 4.15
CA CYS A 65 -17.59 6.12 3.66
C CYS A 65 -17.51 7.63 3.96
N GLU A 66 -17.15 7.98 5.19
CA GLU A 66 -16.99 9.38 5.61
C GLU A 66 -15.89 10.08 4.80
N LEU A 67 -14.73 9.45 4.65
CA LEU A 67 -13.58 10.01 3.94
C LEU A 67 -13.81 10.14 2.43
N PHE A 68 -14.53 9.20 1.81
CA PHE A 68 -14.94 9.34 0.41
C PHE A 68 -16.12 10.31 0.23
N GLY A 69 -16.86 10.63 1.29
CA GLY A 69 -18.07 11.45 1.24
C GLY A 69 -19.25 10.77 0.55
N ILE A 70 -19.29 9.43 0.57
CA ILE A 70 -20.30 8.61 -0.13
C ILE A 70 -20.60 7.33 0.67
N ASN A 71 -21.86 6.90 0.61
CA ASN A 71 -22.34 5.75 1.41
C ASN A 71 -22.56 4.48 0.58
N THR A 72 -22.38 4.55 -0.74
CA THR A 72 -22.66 3.44 -1.68
C THR A 72 -21.56 3.34 -2.73
N GLY A 73 -21.25 2.12 -3.17
CA GLY A 73 -20.25 1.86 -4.23
C GLY A 73 -18.82 1.65 -3.72
N ILE A 74 -18.62 1.78 -2.41
CA ILE A 74 -17.35 1.44 -1.76
C ILE A 74 -17.27 -0.08 -1.63
N HIS A 75 -16.16 -0.63 -2.07
CA HIS A 75 -15.84 -2.04 -1.92
C HIS A 75 -14.42 -2.18 -1.37
N ARG A 76 -14.23 -3.21 -0.54
CA ARG A 76 -12.90 -3.59 -0.08
C ARG A 76 -12.20 -4.30 -1.23
N VAL A 77 -11.01 -3.81 -1.58
CA VAL A 77 -10.23 -4.37 -2.69
C VAL A 77 -9.32 -5.48 -2.20
N PHE A 78 -8.78 -5.30 -1.00
CA PHE A 78 -7.80 -6.21 -0.44
C PHE A 78 -7.80 -6.11 1.09
N ASP A 79 -7.65 -7.25 1.76
CA ASP A 79 -7.39 -7.28 3.20
C ASP A 79 -5.94 -7.68 3.43
N THR A 80 -5.19 -6.79 4.07
CA THR A 80 -3.80 -7.08 4.47
C THR A 80 -3.72 -7.09 5.96
N LYS A 81 -2.71 -7.78 6.51
CA LYS A 81 -2.54 -7.83 7.96
C LYS A 81 -2.55 -6.44 8.62
N ASN A 82 -1.93 -5.45 7.98
CA ASN A 82 -1.69 -4.14 8.58
C ASN A 82 -2.59 -3.01 8.02
N TYR A 83 -3.36 -3.26 6.95
CA TYR A 83 -4.14 -2.24 6.27
C TYR A 83 -5.49 -2.72 5.75
N TYR A 84 -6.43 -1.77 5.75
CA TYR A 84 -7.68 -1.83 5.01
C TYR A 84 -7.51 -1.10 3.67
N VAL A 85 -7.87 -1.76 2.56
CA VAL A 85 -7.82 -1.15 1.22
C VAL A 85 -9.24 -1.05 0.66
N PHE A 86 -9.71 0.18 0.46
CA PHE A 86 -11.02 0.47 -0.10
C PHE A 86 -10.88 1.16 -1.45
N ALA A 87 -11.81 0.85 -2.36
CA ALA A 87 -12.00 1.62 -3.58
C ALA A 87 -13.47 1.96 -3.79
N CYS A 88 -13.69 3.04 -4.51
CA CYS A 88 -15.02 3.41 -4.97
C CYS A 88 -14.99 3.91 -6.41
N GLU A 89 -15.92 3.40 -7.22
CA GLU A 89 -16.20 3.96 -8.53
C GLU A 89 -17.10 5.19 -8.43
N ILE A 90 -16.57 6.34 -8.83
CA ILE A 90 -17.29 7.61 -8.87
C ILE A 90 -17.70 7.87 -10.31
N ASN A 91 -18.98 7.62 -10.60
CA ASN A 91 -19.59 7.90 -11.90
C ASN A 91 -20.21 9.31 -11.89
N LYS A 92 -19.46 10.33 -12.35
CA LYS A 92 -20.02 11.67 -12.56
C LYS A 92 -20.60 11.77 -13.97
N LYS A 93 -21.93 11.86 -14.08
CA LYS A 93 -22.61 12.31 -15.30
C LYS A 93 -22.70 13.84 -15.27
N LYS A 94 -21.89 14.53 -16.07
CA LYS A 94 -22.22 15.88 -16.52
C LYS A 94 -22.83 15.79 -17.92
N LEU A 95 -23.67 16.76 -18.28
CA LEU A 95 -24.65 16.77 -19.38
C LEU A 95 -24.16 16.22 -20.75
N PHE A 96 -22.84 16.10 -21.00
CA PHE A 96 -22.27 15.45 -22.19
C PHE A 96 -20.99 14.61 -21.97
N LEU A 97 -20.45 14.51 -20.74
CA LEU A 97 -19.26 13.71 -20.44
C LEU A 97 -19.52 12.78 -19.26
N ARG A 98 -19.31 11.47 -19.47
CA ARG A 98 -19.19 10.48 -18.41
C ARG A 98 -17.72 10.45 -17.98
N SER A 99 -17.45 10.83 -16.74
CA SER A 99 -16.16 10.58 -16.11
C SER A 99 -16.33 9.39 -15.17
N HIS A 100 -15.61 8.31 -15.48
CA HIS A 100 -15.40 7.18 -14.57
C HIS A 100 -14.07 7.44 -13.87
N ARG A 101 -14.09 7.47 -12.53
CA ARG A 101 -12.90 7.57 -11.69
C ARG A 101 -13.00 6.51 -10.62
N GLN A 102 -11.87 5.89 -10.27
CA GLN A 102 -11.80 4.94 -9.17
C GLN A 102 -10.95 5.56 -8.06
N ALA A 103 -11.60 6.03 -7.00
CA ALA A 103 -10.93 6.55 -5.83
C ALA A 103 -10.44 5.39 -4.97
N VAL A 104 -9.26 5.51 -4.37
CA VAL A 104 -8.60 4.47 -3.57
C VAL A 104 -8.17 5.05 -2.23
N LEU A 105 -8.46 4.34 -1.15
CA LEU A 105 -8.13 4.74 0.20
C LEU A 105 -7.52 3.55 0.93
N VAL A 106 -6.35 3.77 1.54
CA VAL A 106 -5.68 2.80 2.40
C VAL A 106 -5.64 3.35 3.81
N LEU A 107 -6.24 2.59 4.74
CA LEU A 107 -6.22 2.88 6.17
C LEU A 107 -5.32 1.86 6.88
N ASP A 108 -4.61 2.28 7.92
CA ASP A 108 -4.01 1.32 8.85
C ASP A 108 -5.05 0.70 9.80
N ARG A 109 -4.66 -0.30 10.58
CA ARG A 109 -5.54 -0.96 11.58
C ARG A 109 -6.04 -0.04 12.69
N TYR A 110 -5.59 1.21 12.76
CA TYR A 110 -6.00 2.21 13.74
C TYR A 110 -6.81 3.35 13.11
N GLY A 111 -7.19 3.22 11.83
CA GLY A 111 -8.02 4.18 11.11
C GLY A 111 -7.26 5.37 10.52
N LYS A 112 -5.92 5.38 10.52
CA LYS A 112 -5.18 6.48 9.88
C LYS A 112 -5.12 6.30 8.38
N VAL A 113 -5.30 7.40 7.66
CA VAL A 113 -5.08 7.44 6.21
C VAL A 113 -3.59 7.29 5.93
N ARG A 114 -3.23 6.23 5.19
CA ARG A 114 -1.86 5.95 4.75
C ARG A 114 -1.66 6.26 3.27
N LEU A 115 -2.72 6.12 2.48
CA LEU A 115 -2.73 6.51 1.06
C LEU A 115 -4.15 6.94 0.68
N SER A 116 -4.27 8.04 -0.06
CA SER A 116 -5.53 8.49 -0.64
C SER A 116 -5.30 8.97 -2.07
N ILE A 117 -5.95 8.31 -3.03
CA ILE A 117 -5.83 8.58 -4.46
C ILE A 117 -7.23 8.84 -5.00
N GLU A 118 -7.45 10.03 -5.57
CA GLU A 118 -8.76 10.42 -6.12
C GLU A 118 -9.14 9.64 -7.38
N ASN A 119 -8.14 9.21 -8.15
CA ASN A 119 -8.32 8.46 -9.38
C ASN A 119 -7.11 7.54 -9.60
N GLY A 120 -7.33 6.24 -9.48
CA GLY A 120 -6.29 5.27 -9.67
C GLY A 120 -6.80 3.95 -10.22
N LEU A 121 -5.89 3.20 -10.81
CA LEU A 121 -6.09 1.84 -11.30
C LEU A 121 -5.46 0.87 -10.32
N ILE A 122 -6.20 -0.18 -9.97
CA ILE A 122 -5.75 -1.19 -9.03
C ILE A 122 -5.56 -2.52 -9.73
N TYR A 123 -4.41 -3.15 -9.50
CA TYR A 123 -4.15 -4.55 -9.82
C TYR A 123 -3.85 -5.31 -8.54
N ASN A 124 -4.66 -6.32 -8.23
CA ASN A 124 -4.49 -7.20 -7.08
C ASN A 124 -4.44 -8.66 -7.54
N GLY A 125 -3.66 -9.49 -6.83
CA GLY A 125 -3.53 -10.92 -7.10
C GLY A 125 -2.11 -11.41 -6.83
N SER A 126 -1.72 -12.50 -7.50
CA SER A 126 -0.34 -13.01 -7.40
C SER A 126 0.67 -12.02 -8.01
N PRO A 127 1.94 -12.03 -7.57
CA PRO A 127 2.97 -11.16 -8.15
C PRO A 127 3.14 -11.31 -9.67
N GLU A 128 2.93 -12.52 -10.19
CA GLU A 128 3.00 -12.84 -11.62
C GLU A 128 1.86 -12.18 -12.40
N GLU A 129 0.62 -12.33 -11.92
CA GLU A 129 -0.57 -11.74 -12.55
C GLU A 129 -0.53 -10.21 -12.50
N VAL A 130 -0.20 -9.67 -11.34
CA VAL A 130 -0.10 -8.22 -11.12
C VAL A 130 1.02 -7.63 -11.97
N GLY A 131 2.19 -8.28 -12.02
CA GLY A 131 3.28 -7.88 -12.89
C GLY A 131 2.87 -7.86 -14.36
N LYS A 132 2.22 -8.93 -14.85
CA LYS A 132 1.73 -8.99 -16.24
C LYS A 132 0.78 -7.84 -16.56
N ASN A 133 -0.19 -7.56 -15.70
CA ASN A 133 -1.17 -6.49 -15.90
C ASN A 133 -0.51 -5.11 -15.87
N PHE A 134 0.37 -4.87 -14.89
CA PHE A 134 1.12 -3.62 -14.74
C PHE A 134 2.01 -3.32 -15.95
N PHE A 135 2.84 -4.27 -16.40
CA PHE A 135 3.72 -4.04 -17.55
C PHE A 135 2.95 -3.90 -18.86
N SER A 136 1.79 -4.57 -18.99
CA SER A 136 0.89 -4.35 -20.13
C SER A 136 0.30 -2.94 -20.13
N TYR A 137 -0.12 -2.43 -18.96
CA TYR A 137 -0.57 -1.05 -18.81
C TYR A 137 0.55 -0.07 -19.14
N LEU A 138 1.75 -0.25 -18.58
CA LEU A 138 2.85 0.66 -18.77
C LEU A 138 3.27 0.77 -20.24
N LYS A 139 3.27 -0.35 -20.97
CA LYS A 139 3.50 -0.34 -22.43
C LYS A 139 2.48 0.53 -23.17
N LYS A 140 1.19 0.37 -22.87
CA LYS A 140 0.11 1.19 -23.46
C LYS A 140 0.22 2.66 -23.05
N TYR A 141 0.60 2.92 -21.81
CA TYR A 141 0.83 4.26 -21.30
C TYR A 141 1.94 4.96 -22.10
N SER A 142 3.09 4.30 -22.27
CA SER A 142 4.19 4.81 -23.10
C SER A 142 3.82 5.03 -24.56
N ASP A 143 2.99 4.17 -25.15
CA ASP A 143 2.56 4.29 -26.56
C ASP A 143 1.52 5.42 -26.78
N GLY A 144 0.73 5.77 -25.74
CA GLY A 144 -0.40 6.70 -25.83
C GLY A 144 -0.12 8.13 -25.37
N THR A 145 0.91 8.35 -24.55
CA THR A 145 1.24 9.69 -24.03
C THR A 145 2.21 10.42 -24.97
N LYS A 146 1.85 11.64 -25.44
CA LYS A 146 2.75 12.51 -26.21
C LYS A 146 4.00 12.96 -25.43
N SER A 147 4.04 12.77 -24.11
CA SER A 147 5.23 12.96 -23.28
C SER A 147 5.78 11.59 -22.86
N HIS A 148 6.76 11.09 -23.61
CA HIS A 148 7.41 9.79 -23.34
C HIS A 148 8.32 9.79 -22.10
N ASP A 149 8.44 10.91 -21.38
CA ASP A 149 9.54 11.11 -20.43
C ASP A 149 9.21 10.78 -18.97
N LEU A 150 7.92 10.78 -18.57
CA LEU A 150 7.54 10.64 -17.16
C LEU A 150 6.75 9.37 -16.89
N ALA A 151 7.26 8.57 -15.95
CA ALA A 151 6.62 7.38 -15.43
C ALA A 151 5.36 7.74 -14.61
N PRO A 152 4.37 6.84 -14.56
CA PRO A 152 3.19 7.03 -13.72
C PRO A 152 3.56 6.95 -12.24
N GLN A 153 2.75 7.58 -11.38
CA GLN A 153 2.91 7.46 -9.93
C GLN A 153 2.33 6.12 -9.46
N VAL A 154 3.17 5.29 -8.83
CA VAL A 154 2.84 3.92 -8.45
C VAL A 154 3.08 3.70 -6.96
N HIS A 155 2.17 2.97 -6.33
CA HIS A 155 2.31 2.48 -4.96
C HIS A 155 2.10 0.97 -4.95
N ILE A 156 2.85 0.26 -4.10
CA ILE A 156 2.73 -1.19 -3.90
C ILE A 156 2.34 -1.47 -2.46
N LEU A 157 1.39 -2.39 -2.27
CA LEU A 157 1.09 -3.00 -0.98
C LEU A 157 1.50 -4.48 -1.04
N ASP A 158 2.57 -4.84 -0.32
CA ASP A 158 3.15 -6.20 -0.29
C ASP A 158 2.55 -7.13 0.77
N GLY A 159 1.43 -6.70 1.37
CA GLY A 159 0.75 -7.40 2.47
C GLY A 159 1.20 -6.95 3.87
N THR A 160 2.31 -6.22 3.99
CA THR A 160 2.82 -5.74 5.29
C THR A 160 3.10 -4.24 5.32
N ARG A 161 3.47 -3.64 4.19
CA ARG A 161 3.82 -2.22 4.08
C ARG A 161 3.32 -1.63 2.77
N ILE A 162 3.23 -0.30 2.73
CA ILE A 162 3.04 0.48 1.51
C ILE A 162 4.42 0.97 1.04
N ILE A 163 4.71 0.78 -0.25
CA ILE A 163 5.95 1.23 -0.89
C ILE A 163 5.59 2.29 -1.91
N ASP A 164 6.13 3.48 -1.73
CA ASP A 164 5.89 4.64 -2.58
C ASP A 164 6.97 4.76 -3.67
N TYR A 165 6.56 4.62 -4.93
CA TYR A 165 7.41 4.82 -6.11
C TYR A 165 7.06 6.10 -6.88
N SER A 166 6.22 6.98 -6.34
CA SER A 166 5.81 8.23 -6.99
C SER A 166 6.97 9.18 -7.30
N GLY A 167 8.09 9.05 -6.58
CA GLY A 167 9.33 9.78 -6.84
C GLY A 167 10.16 9.26 -8.03
N LEU A 168 9.88 8.05 -8.54
CA LEU A 168 10.58 7.49 -9.70
C LEU A 168 9.95 8.01 -10.99
N THR A 169 10.50 9.10 -11.52
CA THR A 169 10.01 9.72 -12.75
C THR A 169 10.50 9.02 -14.02
N SER A 170 11.57 8.22 -13.96
CA SER A 170 12.10 7.46 -15.10
C SER A 170 11.34 6.14 -15.29
N PRO A 171 10.75 5.87 -16.47
CA PRO A 171 10.05 4.61 -16.73
C PRO A 171 10.93 3.38 -16.54
N GLU A 172 12.20 3.45 -16.94
CA GLU A 172 13.16 2.35 -16.83
C GLU A 172 13.47 2.02 -15.37
N GLN A 173 13.71 3.06 -14.55
CA GLN A 173 13.96 2.91 -13.12
C GLN A 173 12.73 2.35 -12.40
N LEU A 174 11.53 2.83 -12.76
CA LEU A 174 10.28 2.31 -12.23
C LEU A 174 10.11 0.82 -12.57
N ILE A 175 10.29 0.43 -13.84
CA ILE A 175 10.19 -0.98 -14.26
C ILE A 175 11.13 -1.85 -13.46
N LYS A 176 12.38 -1.44 -13.31
CA LYS A 176 13.38 -2.20 -12.55
C LYS A 176 12.95 -2.35 -11.09
N ALA A 177 12.58 -1.24 -10.44
CA ALA A 177 12.18 -1.24 -9.03
C ALA A 177 10.95 -2.12 -8.76
N ILE A 178 9.94 -2.05 -9.62
CA ILE A 178 8.72 -2.87 -9.51
C ILE A 178 9.03 -4.35 -9.74
N ARG A 179 9.89 -4.71 -10.70
CA ARG A 179 10.32 -6.11 -10.90
C ARG A 179 11.05 -6.66 -9.68
N ASP A 180 11.99 -5.90 -9.15
CA ASP A 180 12.77 -6.30 -7.97
C ASP A 180 11.84 -6.51 -6.76
N GLU A 181 10.79 -5.71 -6.61
CA GLU A 181 9.82 -5.87 -5.53
C GLU A 181 8.88 -7.06 -5.72
N LEU A 182 8.37 -7.27 -6.94
CA LEU A 182 7.55 -8.45 -7.26
C LEU A 182 8.30 -9.76 -7.04
N LEU A 183 9.61 -9.80 -7.29
CA LEU A 183 10.45 -10.97 -7.02
C LEU A 183 10.64 -11.27 -5.52
N LYS A 184 10.59 -10.24 -4.66
CA LYS A 184 10.68 -10.40 -3.20
C LYS A 184 9.36 -10.83 -2.57
N ALA A 185 8.24 -10.49 -3.20
CA ALA A 185 6.90 -10.85 -2.76
C ALA A 185 6.68 -12.37 -2.92
N ALA A 186 7.20 -13.18 -2.00
CA ALA A 186 7.06 -14.63 -2.03
C ALA A 186 5.59 -15.04 -1.83
N LYS A 187 4.92 -15.60 -2.85
CA LYS A 187 3.54 -16.18 -2.88
C LYS A 187 2.41 -15.38 -2.21
N ASN A 188 2.67 -14.19 -1.69
CA ASN A 188 1.67 -13.33 -1.08
C ASN A 188 0.92 -12.59 -2.18
N GLU A 189 -0.38 -12.35 -1.95
CA GLU A 189 -1.13 -11.42 -2.77
C GLU A 189 -0.55 -10.01 -2.60
N ILE A 190 -0.41 -9.31 -3.72
CA ILE A 190 0.14 -7.97 -3.80
C ILE A 190 -0.87 -7.06 -4.48
N THR A 191 -0.89 -5.79 -4.10
CA THR A 191 -1.71 -4.76 -4.76
C THR A 191 -0.83 -3.66 -5.30
N ILE A 192 -0.93 -3.39 -6.60
CA ILE A 192 -0.35 -2.20 -7.24
C ILE A 192 -1.46 -1.18 -7.45
N ILE A 193 -1.23 0.06 -7.02
CA ILE A 193 -2.13 1.20 -7.23
C ILE A 193 -1.40 2.24 -8.08
N ILE A 194 -1.98 2.59 -9.23
CA ILE A 194 -1.43 3.53 -10.19
C ILE A 194 -2.32 4.77 -10.21
N LYS A 195 -1.77 5.96 -9.99
CA LYS A 195 -2.53 7.21 -10.12
C LYS A 195 -2.70 7.58 -11.60
N ILE A 196 -3.93 7.94 -12.01
CA ILE A 196 -4.29 8.33 -13.38
C ILE A 196 -4.79 9.78 -13.43
#